data_AF-A0A2D9HT14-F1
#
_entry.id   AF-A0A2D9HT14-F1
#
_cell.length_a   1.000
_cell.length_b   1.000
_cell.length_c   1.000
_cell.angle_alpha   90.00
_cell.angle_beta   90.00
_cell.angle_gamma   90.00
#
_symmetry.space_group_name_H-M   'P 1'
#
loop_
_entity.id
_entity.type
_entity.pdbx_description
1 polymer ?
#
loop_
_entity_poly.entity_id
_entity_poly.type
_entity_poly.pdbx_seq_one_letter_code
_entity_poly.pdbx_strand_id
1 'polypeptide(L)'
;MNLRQRRKKHLGNASSFFYKQPLHIVKGEDVWLIDSNGKRYLDVYNNVAHIGHSNPEVVDAISKQAATLNTNTRYIHESIIQLAEQLTATMDKGLEVCYFCCSGSEANDLALQLARNYTQQKGCLVTKNAYHGNTSAVFQMSPEDCSLELREDWVGLVGGPREYLDNKEKHLSDSFKVA
;
A
#
# COMPACT_ATOMS: atom_id res chain seq x y z
N MET A 1 5.58 6.46 33.22
CA MET A 1 6.12 6.55 31.84
C MET A 1 5.16 7.34 30.98
N ASN A 2 5.64 8.30 30.19
CA ASN A 2 4.81 9.01 29.21
C ASN A 2 4.49 8.12 27.98
N LEU A 3 3.57 8.57 27.12
CA LEU A 3 3.11 7.79 25.96
C LEU A 3 4.27 7.39 25.01
N ARG A 4 5.23 8.28 24.78
CA ARG A 4 6.40 8.00 23.92
C ARG A 4 7.29 6.91 24.50
N GLN A 5 7.54 6.95 25.81
CA GLN A 5 8.32 5.93 26.51
C GLN A 5 7.63 4.56 26.44
N ARG A 6 6.30 4.52 26.63
CA ARG A 6 5.50 3.30 26.50
C ARG A 6 5.59 2.74 25.08
N ARG A 7 5.44 3.59 24.06
CA ARG A 7 5.58 3.19 22.65
C ARG A 7 6.97 2.60 22.39
N LYS A 8 8.04 3.30 22.80
CA LYS A 8 9.43 2.83 22.66
C LYS A 8 9.71 1.49 23.33
N LYS A 9 9.08 1.24 24.49
CA LYS A 9 9.23 -0.02 25.22
C LYS A 9 8.55 -1.20 24.51
N HIS A 10 7.48 -0.96 23.76
CA HIS A 10 6.57 -2.03 23.34
C HIS A 10 6.44 -2.23 21.81
N LEU A 11 6.87 -1.28 20.97
CA LEU A 11 6.77 -1.41 19.50
C LEU A 11 8.16 -1.39 18.83
N GLY A 12 8.41 -2.32 17.90
CA GLY A 12 9.71 -2.45 17.21
C GLY A 12 10.05 -1.27 16.27
N ASN A 13 9.04 -0.58 15.74
CA ASN A 13 9.18 0.61 14.91
C ASN A 13 8.91 1.92 15.69
N ALA A 14 9.03 1.89 17.01
CA ALA A 14 8.62 2.99 17.87
C ALA A 14 9.39 4.30 17.71
N SER A 15 10.52 4.28 16.98
CA SER A 15 11.37 5.46 16.77
C SER A 15 10.98 6.28 15.55
N SER A 16 10.15 5.73 14.64
CA SER A 16 9.70 6.46 13.45
C SER A 16 8.51 7.35 13.80
N PHE A 17 8.76 8.66 13.81
CA PHE A 17 7.73 9.68 14.00
C PHE A 17 7.85 10.74 12.92
N PHE A 18 6.71 11.25 12.47
CA PHE A 18 6.68 12.54 11.80
C PHE A 18 6.94 13.66 12.82
N TYR A 19 7.64 14.70 12.37
CA TYR A 19 8.02 15.90 13.13
C TYR A 19 9.00 15.70 14.30
N LYS A 20 9.77 16.75 14.62
CA LYS A 20 10.70 16.77 15.77
C LYS A 20 9.97 16.59 17.10
N GLN A 21 8.77 17.17 17.21
CA GLN A 21 7.86 16.95 18.31
C GLN A 21 6.67 16.14 17.79
N PRO A 22 6.69 14.81 17.95
CA PRO A 22 5.58 13.93 17.56
C PRO A 22 4.23 14.43 18.07
N LEU A 23 3.26 14.54 17.16
CA LEU A 23 1.88 14.93 17.45
C LEU A 23 1.12 13.79 18.11
N HIS A 24 0.32 14.11 19.12
CA HIS A 24 -0.60 13.18 19.77
C HIS A 24 -2.02 13.48 19.29
N ILE A 25 -2.36 12.89 18.14
CA ILE A 25 -3.69 13.02 17.51
C ILE A 25 -4.68 12.10 18.23
N VAL A 26 -5.84 12.64 18.60
CA VAL A 26 -6.87 11.93 19.39
C VAL A 26 -8.24 11.89 18.74
N LYS A 27 -8.50 12.75 17.74
CA LYS A 27 -9.74 12.74 16.98
C LYS A 27 -9.46 13.12 15.53
N GLY A 28 -10.17 12.48 14.60
CA GLY A 28 -10.25 12.87 13.20
C GLY A 28 -11.71 13.18 12.83
N GLU A 29 -11.93 14.23 12.04
CA GLU A 29 -13.25 14.67 11.58
C GLU A 29 -13.11 15.25 10.18
N ASP A 30 -13.59 14.54 9.16
CA ASP A 30 -13.47 14.92 7.75
C ASP A 30 -12.01 15.21 7.40
N VAL A 31 -11.64 16.43 7.00
CA VAL A 31 -10.26 16.82 6.67
C VAL A 31 -9.44 17.26 7.89
N TRP A 32 -9.95 17.13 9.11
CA TRP A 32 -9.31 17.64 10.32
C TRP A 32 -8.74 16.53 11.19
N LEU A 33 -7.48 16.70 11.59
CA LEU A 33 -6.88 16.00 12.73
C LEU A 33 -6.86 16.91 13.95
N ILE A 34 -7.20 16.38 15.12
CA ILE A 34 -7.31 17.13 16.38
C ILE A 34 -6.37 16.48 17.39
N ASP A 35 -5.43 17.26 17.92
CA ASP A 35 -4.50 16.79 18.95
C ASP A 35 -5.12 16.79 20.35
N SER A 36 -4.40 16.19 21.31
CA SER A 36 -4.85 16.08 22.69
C SER A 36 -5.02 17.42 23.43
N ASN A 37 -4.55 18.53 22.86
CA ASN A 37 -4.77 19.88 23.40
C ASN A 37 -5.95 20.59 22.70
N GLY A 38 -6.65 19.91 21.79
CA GLY A 38 -7.77 20.44 21.03
C GLY A 38 -7.35 21.24 19.79
N LYS A 39 -6.07 21.30 19.44
CA LYS A 39 -5.62 22.03 18.24
C LYS A 39 -6.00 21.23 17.00
N ARG A 40 -6.60 21.92 16.02
CA ARG A 40 -7.00 21.38 14.72
C ARG A 40 -5.88 21.57 13.70
N TYR A 41 -5.63 20.54 12.90
CA TYR A 41 -4.71 20.52 11.78
C TYR A 41 -5.50 20.13 10.53
N LEU A 42 -5.39 20.93 9.48
CA LEU A 42 -5.91 20.55 8.17
C LEU A 42 -5.01 19.44 7.62
N ASP A 43 -5.61 18.29 7.32
CA ASP A 43 -4.89 17.13 6.80
C ASP A 43 -4.79 17.20 5.28
N VAL A 44 -3.58 17.44 4.81
CA VAL A 44 -3.24 17.51 3.37
C VAL A 44 -2.19 16.44 3.01
N TYR A 45 -2.13 15.36 3.78
CA TYR A 45 -1.12 14.31 3.62
C TYR A 45 -1.70 12.90 3.59
N ASN A 46 -2.64 12.57 4.49
CA ASN A 46 -3.13 11.20 4.60
C ASN A 46 -4.05 10.82 3.44
N ASN A 47 -3.67 9.79 2.69
CA ASN A 47 -4.50 9.19 1.64
C ASN A 47 -5.39 8.04 2.13
N VAL A 48 -5.06 7.43 3.28
CA VAL A 48 -5.79 6.27 3.84
C VAL A 48 -7.24 6.63 4.18
N ALA A 49 -7.45 7.79 4.80
CA ALA A 49 -8.79 8.32 5.08
C ALA A 49 -9.36 9.03 3.84
N HIS A 50 -9.49 8.28 2.73
CA HIS A 50 -9.75 8.85 1.40
C HIS A 50 -11.04 9.69 1.31
N ILE A 51 -12.07 9.30 2.06
CA ILE A 51 -13.37 9.99 2.12
C ILE A 51 -13.60 10.69 3.47
N GLY A 52 -12.51 11.18 4.06
CA GLY A 52 -12.51 11.91 5.32
C GLY A 52 -12.35 11.01 6.54
N HIS A 53 -11.77 11.58 7.60
CA HIS A 53 -11.61 10.92 8.89
C HIS A 53 -12.95 10.68 9.57
N SER A 54 -13.13 9.46 10.10
CA SER A 54 -14.32 9.05 10.85
C SER A 54 -15.63 9.22 10.07
N ASN A 55 -15.62 8.94 8.76
CA ASN A 55 -16.81 9.03 7.91
C ASN A 55 -17.99 8.21 8.51
N PRO A 56 -19.13 8.84 8.83
CA PRO A 56 -20.21 8.19 9.58
C PRO A 56 -20.86 7.03 8.82
N GLU A 57 -20.93 7.08 7.49
CA GLU A 57 -21.50 6.00 6.68
C GLU A 57 -20.60 4.76 6.72
N VAL A 58 -19.28 4.93 6.65
CA VAL A 58 -18.31 3.84 6.78
C VAL A 58 -18.36 3.21 8.17
N VAL A 59 -18.39 4.04 9.21
CA VAL A 59 -18.44 3.57 10.61
C VAL A 59 -19.71 2.75 10.85
N ASP A 60 -20.86 3.23 10.39
CA ASP A 60 -22.13 2.53 10.54
C ASP A 60 -22.14 1.19 9.78
N ALA A 61 -21.69 1.19 8.52
CA ALA A 61 -21.64 -0.01 7.68
C ALA A 61 -20.75 -1.11 8.27
N ILE A 62 -19.52 -0.76 8.70
CA ILE A 62 -18.59 -1.70 9.33
C ILE A 62 -19.18 -2.23 10.65
N SER A 63 -19.76 -1.34 11.47
CA SER A 63 -20.32 -1.71 12.78
C SER A 63 -21.49 -2.69 12.63
N LYS A 64 -22.41 -2.43 11.69
CA LYS A 64 -23.54 -3.30 11.39
C LYS A 64 -23.10 -4.67 10.89
N GLN A 65 -22.16 -4.71 9.93
CA GLN A 65 -21.66 -5.97 9.40
C GLN A 65 -20.94 -6.77 10.49
N ALA A 66 -20.08 -6.14 11.29
CA ALA A 66 -19.35 -6.81 12.37
C ALA A 66 -20.28 -7.36 13.47
N ALA A 67 -21.38 -6.67 13.77
CA ALA A 67 -22.41 -7.15 14.70
C ALA A 67 -23.24 -8.33 14.14
N THR A 68 -23.23 -8.52 12.81
CA THR A 68 -24.01 -9.55 12.11
C THR A 68 -23.16 -10.78 11.79
N LEU A 69 -22.03 -10.59 11.10
CA LEU A 69 -21.16 -11.67 10.61
C LEU A 69 -19.75 -11.15 10.30
N ASN A 70 -18.73 -11.84 10.80
CA ASN A 70 -17.32 -11.65 10.44
C ASN A 70 -16.65 -13.04 10.33
N THR A 71 -16.52 -13.53 9.10
CA THR A 71 -16.01 -14.89 8.83
C THR A 71 -15.15 -14.89 7.57
N ASN A 72 -14.51 -16.03 7.30
CA ASN A 72 -13.74 -16.24 6.07
C ASN A 72 -14.65 -16.59 4.88
N THR A 73 -14.10 -16.47 3.67
CA THR A 73 -14.81 -16.62 2.39
C THR A 73 -15.12 -18.06 1.98
N ARG A 74 -14.83 -19.06 2.81
CA ARG A 74 -15.25 -20.46 2.54
C ARG A 74 -16.73 -20.69 2.80
N TYR A 75 -17.36 -19.80 3.56
CA TYR A 75 -18.82 -19.71 3.65
C TYR A 75 -19.32 -18.66 2.67
N ILE A 76 -20.45 -18.92 2.04
CA ILE A 76 -21.04 -18.01 1.06
C ILE A 76 -21.70 -16.83 1.80
N HIS A 77 -21.36 -15.61 1.41
CA HIS A 77 -22.02 -14.39 1.85
C HIS A 77 -21.96 -13.32 0.77
N GLU A 78 -23.00 -12.50 0.69
CA GLU A 78 -23.26 -11.62 -0.46
C GLU A 78 -22.26 -10.43 -0.54
N SER A 79 -21.82 -9.90 0.59
CA SER A 79 -21.09 -8.61 0.64
C SER A 79 -19.78 -8.61 -0.17
N ILE A 80 -19.04 -9.72 -0.20
CA ILE A 80 -17.77 -9.80 -0.95
C ILE A 80 -18.01 -9.97 -2.45
N ILE A 81 -19.13 -10.59 -2.84
CA ILE A 81 -19.54 -10.76 -4.25
C ILE A 81 -19.97 -9.39 -4.79
N GLN A 82 -20.84 -8.68 -4.07
CA GLN A 82 -21.26 -7.32 -4.43
C GLN A 82 -20.06 -6.37 -4.55
N LEU A 83 -19.08 -6.45 -3.63
CA LEU A 83 -17.86 -5.66 -3.74
C LEU A 83 -17.07 -6.00 -5.01
N ALA A 84 -16.94 -7.28 -5.37
CA ALA A 84 -16.25 -7.69 -6.59
C ALA A 84 -16.98 -7.18 -7.85
N GLU A 85 -18.31 -7.30 -7.89
CA GLU A 85 -19.14 -6.79 -9.00
C GLU A 85 -19.03 -5.27 -9.17
N GLN A 86 -19.10 -4.53 -8.06
CA GLN A 86 -18.97 -3.08 -8.08
C GLN A 86 -17.58 -2.63 -8.52
N LEU A 87 -16.52 -3.30 -8.08
CA LEU A 87 -15.15 -2.97 -8.47
C LEU A 87 -14.91 -3.26 -9.95
N THR A 88 -15.26 -4.45 -10.44
CA THR A 88 -15.01 -4.84 -11.84
C THR A 88 -15.85 -4.03 -12.82
N ALA A 89 -17.04 -3.58 -12.42
CA ALA A 89 -17.86 -2.66 -13.21
C ALA A 89 -17.19 -1.29 -13.46
N THR A 90 -16.17 -0.91 -12.69
CA THR A 90 -15.40 0.34 -12.90
C THR A 90 -14.16 0.16 -13.76
N MET A 91 -13.83 -1.06 -14.17
CA MET A 91 -12.60 -1.40 -14.89
C MET A 91 -12.82 -1.54 -16.39
N ASP A 92 -11.74 -1.44 -17.16
CA ASP A 92 -11.75 -1.70 -18.59
C ASP A 92 -12.07 -3.17 -18.91
N LYS A 93 -12.54 -3.40 -20.14
CA LYS A 93 -12.86 -4.74 -20.65
C LYS A 93 -11.67 -5.69 -20.46
N GLY A 94 -11.93 -6.86 -19.86
CA GLY A 94 -10.93 -7.90 -19.58
C GLY A 94 -10.42 -7.92 -18.14
N LEU A 95 -10.79 -6.94 -17.30
CA LEU A 95 -10.49 -6.91 -15.86
C LEU A 95 -11.74 -7.28 -15.03
N GLU A 96 -12.12 -8.55 -15.11
CA GLU A 96 -13.44 -9.04 -14.63
C GLU A 96 -13.38 -9.87 -13.34
N VAL A 97 -12.19 -10.15 -12.80
CA VAL A 97 -11.98 -11.02 -11.63
C VAL A 97 -11.10 -10.33 -10.59
N CYS A 98 -11.51 -10.40 -9.32
CA CYS A 98 -10.77 -9.82 -8.19
C CYS A 98 -10.30 -10.89 -7.21
N TYR A 99 -9.08 -10.69 -6.69
CA TYR A 99 -8.61 -11.30 -5.46
C TYR A 99 -8.52 -10.22 -4.37
N PHE A 100 -9.04 -10.50 -3.19
CA PHE A 100 -9.01 -9.57 -2.07
C PHE A 100 -7.82 -9.87 -1.15
N CYS A 101 -7.06 -8.83 -0.81
CA CYS A 101 -5.94 -8.87 0.13
C CYS A 101 -6.14 -7.80 1.22
N CYS A 102 -5.38 -7.90 2.31
CA CYS A 102 -5.46 -6.98 3.45
C CYS A 102 -4.44 -5.84 3.37
N SER A 103 -3.52 -5.87 2.39
CA SER A 103 -2.53 -4.82 2.19
C SER A 103 -2.05 -4.71 0.74
N GLY A 104 -1.43 -3.58 0.40
CA GLY A 104 -0.75 -3.41 -0.88
C GLY A 104 0.43 -4.37 -1.08
N SER A 105 1.16 -4.71 -0.01
CA SER A 105 2.25 -5.70 -0.07
C SER A 105 1.73 -7.08 -0.46
N GLU A 106 0.63 -7.55 0.14
CA GLU A 106 0.01 -8.84 -0.20
C GLU A 106 -0.54 -8.85 -1.63
N ALA A 107 -1.18 -7.75 -2.06
CA ALA A 107 -1.70 -7.62 -3.42
C ALA A 107 -0.56 -7.71 -4.46
N ASN A 108 0.55 -7.00 -4.22
CA ASN A 108 1.73 -7.05 -5.11
C ASN A 108 2.43 -8.41 -5.07
N ASP A 109 2.45 -9.08 -3.92
CA ASP A 109 3.04 -10.42 -3.82
C ASP A 109 2.21 -11.45 -4.59
N LEU A 110 0.88 -11.41 -4.47
CA LEU A 110 -0.01 -12.25 -5.27
C LEU A 110 0.10 -11.93 -6.76
N ALA A 111 0.16 -10.66 -7.14
CA ALA A 111 0.33 -10.25 -8.53
C ALA A 111 1.64 -10.82 -9.12
N LEU A 112 2.74 -10.76 -8.37
CA LEU A 112 4.01 -11.35 -8.77
C LEU A 112 3.91 -12.88 -8.92
N GLN A 113 3.26 -13.56 -7.97
CA GLN A 113 3.03 -15.00 -8.05
C GLN A 113 2.22 -15.40 -9.29
N LEU A 114 1.12 -14.68 -9.57
CA LEU A 114 0.28 -14.91 -10.75
C LEU A 114 1.07 -14.67 -12.05
N ALA A 115 1.82 -13.57 -12.14
CA ALA A 115 2.63 -13.25 -13.32
C ALA A 115 3.70 -14.31 -13.58
N ARG A 116 4.40 -14.77 -12.54
CA ARG A 116 5.41 -15.83 -12.65
C ARG A 116 4.80 -17.16 -13.04
N ASN A 117 3.65 -17.52 -12.46
CA ASN A 117 2.96 -18.75 -12.82
C ASN A 117 2.41 -18.72 -14.26
N TYR A 118 1.97 -17.57 -14.75
CA TYR A 118 1.50 -17.44 -16.13
C TYR A 118 2.66 -17.46 -17.13
N THR A 119 3.69 -16.65 -16.89
CA THR A 119 4.80 -16.46 -17.83
C THR A 119 5.88 -17.54 -17.74
N GLN A 120 5.95 -18.27 -16.62
CA GLN A 120 7.06 -19.15 -16.26
C GLN A 120 8.43 -18.43 -16.20
N GLN A 121 8.41 -17.11 -16.03
CA GLN A 121 9.61 -16.25 -15.91
C GLN A 121 9.70 -15.66 -14.50
N LYS A 122 10.90 -15.27 -14.07
CA LYS A 122 11.14 -14.65 -12.75
C LYS A 122 11.37 -13.15 -12.77
N GLY A 123 11.83 -12.62 -13.90
CA GLY A 123 12.27 -11.24 -14.06
C GLY A 123 11.20 -10.22 -13.75
N CYS A 124 11.59 -9.08 -13.17
CA CYS A 124 10.73 -7.94 -12.87
C CYS A 124 11.49 -6.64 -13.17
N LEU A 125 10.78 -5.62 -13.67
CA LEU A 125 11.34 -4.30 -13.91
C LEU A 125 10.58 -3.28 -13.07
N VAL A 126 11.32 -2.46 -12.31
CA VAL A 126 10.75 -1.40 -11.45
C VAL A 126 11.51 -0.09 -11.61
N THR A 127 10.85 1.04 -11.33
CA THR A 127 11.52 2.35 -11.40
C THR A 127 12.43 2.57 -10.18
N LYS A 128 13.57 3.25 -10.36
CA LYS A 128 14.62 3.47 -9.33
C LYS A 128 14.19 4.09 -7.99
N ASN A 129 13.00 4.69 -7.89
CA ASN A 129 12.47 5.30 -6.66
C ASN A 129 11.09 4.73 -6.28
N ALA A 130 10.81 3.48 -6.66
CA ALA A 130 9.53 2.86 -6.35
C ALA A 130 9.49 2.26 -4.94
N TYR A 131 8.29 2.25 -4.38
CA TYR A 131 7.91 1.48 -3.21
C TYR A 131 6.72 0.60 -3.55
N HIS A 132 6.87 -0.72 -3.42
CA HIS A 132 5.83 -1.70 -3.71
C HIS A 132 5.38 -2.48 -2.48
N GLY A 133 6.12 -2.44 -1.38
CA GLY A 133 5.75 -3.12 -0.14
C GLY A 133 6.93 -3.80 0.54
N ASN A 134 6.61 -4.66 1.51
CA ASN A 134 7.57 -5.15 2.50
C ASN A 134 7.55 -6.67 2.73
N THR A 135 6.81 -7.44 1.92
CA THR A 135 6.98 -8.91 1.90
C THR A 135 8.32 -9.27 1.27
N SER A 136 8.88 -10.44 1.55
CA SER A 136 10.25 -10.78 1.15
C SER A 136 10.51 -10.60 -0.35
N ALA A 137 9.58 -11.02 -1.22
CA ALA A 137 9.76 -10.86 -2.67
C ALA A 137 9.44 -9.43 -3.14
N VAL A 138 8.43 -8.77 -2.57
CA VAL A 138 8.03 -7.40 -2.96
C VAL A 138 9.01 -6.35 -2.46
N PHE A 139 9.70 -6.60 -1.34
CA PHE A 139 10.77 -5.75 -0.84
C PHE A 139 11.89 -5.62 -1.87
N GLN A 140 12.24 -6.70 -2.56
CA GLN A 140 13.24 -6.70 -3.65
C GLN A 140 12.85 -5.73 -4.79
N MET A 141 11.54 -5.59 -5.02
CA MET A 141 10.94 -4.69 -6.00
C MET A 141 10.78 -3.25 -5.48
N SER A 142 11.24 -2.91 -4.28
CA SER A 142 11.05 -1.59 -3.66
C SER A 142 12.39 -0.84 -3.46
N PRO A 143 12.96 -0.23 -4.52
CA PRO A 143 14.27 0.42 -4.46
C PRO A 143 14.42 1.55 -3.44
N GLU A 144 13.32 2.18 -3.03
CA GLU A 144 13.33 3.20 -1.97
C GLU A 144 13.84 2.63 -0.63
N ASP A 145 13.52 1.37 -0.33
CA ASP A 145 13.88 0.73 0.94
C ASP A 145 14.92 -0.40 0.79
N CYS A 146 14.89 -1.16 -0.30
CA CYS A 146 15.81 -2.26 -0.54
C CYS A 146 17.08 -1.75 -1.22
N SER A 147 18.22 -1.85 -0.55
CA SER A 147 19.52 -1.41 -1.10
C SER A 147 19.97 -2.30 -2.26
N LEU A 148 20.87 -1.77 -3.10
CA LEU A 148 21.47 -2.53 -4.21
C LEU A 148 22.17 -3.82 -3.75
N GLU A 149 22.80 -3.80 -2.58
CA GLU A 149 23.53 -4.95 -2.02
C GLU A 149 22.60 -6.09 -1.57
N LEU A 150 21.37 -5.76 -1.17
CA LEU A 150 20.34 -6.71 -0.75
C LEU A 150 19.44 -7.16 -1.90
N ARG A 151 19.56 -6.51 -3.07
CA ARG A 151 18.66 -6.72 -4.18
C ARG A 151 19.02 -7.97 -4.97
N GLU A 152 18.04 -8.82 -5.18
CA GLU A 152 18.16 -10.00 -6.03
C GLU A 152 18.31 -9.63 -7.52
N ASP A 153 19.02 -10.48 -8.26
CA ASP A 153 19.37 -10.28 -9.68
C ASP A 153 18.16 -10.24 -10.63
N TRP A 154 17.06 -10.90 -10.27
CA TRP A 154 15.84 -10.93 -11.07
C TRP A 154 15.07 -9.60 -11.10
N VAL A 155 15.49 -8.58 -10.34
CA VAL A 155 14.90 -7.24 -10.36
C VAL A 155 15.77 -6.26 -11.13
N GLY A 156 15.31 -5.86 -12.31
CA GLY A 156 15.89 -4.75 -13.07
C GLY A 156 15.35 -3.40 -12.65
N LEU A 157 16.21 -2.38 -12.72
CA LEU A 157 15.84 -1.00 -12.45
C LEU A 157 15.78 -0.19 -13.74
N VAL A 158 14.68 0.52 -13.93
CA VAL A 158 14.48 1.47 -15.02
C VAL A 158 14.46 2.90 -14.48
N GLY A 159 14.87 3.86 -15.31
CA GLY A 159 14.81 5.27 -14.94
C GLY A 159 13.39 5.74 -14.63
N GLY A 160 13.24 6.85 -13.93
CA GLY A 160 11.92 7.47 -13.76
C GLY A 160 11.35 8.01 -15.08
N PRO A 161 10.05 8.33 -15.15
CA PRO A 161 9.42 8.87 -16.36
C PRO A 161 10.10 10.13 -16.92
N ARG A 162 10.73 10.93 -16.04
CA ARG A 162 11.49 12.12 -16.44
C ARG A 162 12.77 11.79 -17.21
N GLU A 163 13.50 10.75 -16.80
CA GLU A 163 14.73 10.30 -17.48
C GLU A 163 14.41 9.76 -18.89
N TYR A 164 13.24 9.13 -19.07
CA TYR A 164 12.78 8.67 -20.37
C TYR A 164 12.56 9.83 -21.36
N LEU A 165 12.00 10.96 -20.87
CA LEU A 165 11.75 12.15 -21.69
C LEU A 165 13.05 12.83 -22.13
N ASP A 166 14.09 12.78 -21.29
CA ASP A 166 15.37 13.46 -21.56
C ASP A 166 16.23 12.70 -22.59
N ASN A 167 16.20 11.36 -22.60
CA ASN A 167 16.92 10.55 -23.60
C ASN A 167 16.37 9.13 -23.74
N LYS A 168 15.45 8.94 -24.69
CA LYS A 168 14.73 7.69 -24.92
C LYS A 168 15.63 6.48 -25.27
N GLU A 169 16.63 6.66 -26.12
CA GLU A 169 17.51 5.56 -26.56
C GLU A 169 18.42 5.08 -25.43
N LYS A 170 19.02 6.03 -24.69
CA LYS A 170 19.83 5.72 -23.51
C LYS A 170 18.99 5.02 -22.44
N HIS A 171 17.79 5.54 -22.16
CA HIS A 171 16.88 4.99 -21.17
C HIS A 171 16.57 3.52 -21.44
N LEU A 172 16.22 3.15 -22.67
CA LEU A 172 15.97 1.75 -23.02
C LEU A 172 17.25 0.92 -22.92
N SER A 173 18.39 1.38 -23.46
CA SER A 173 19.64 0.61 -23.42
C SER A 173 20.20 0.34 -22.02
N ASP A 174 19.95 1.23 -21.05
CA ASP A 174 20.43 1.09 -19.67
C ASP A 174 19.43 0.34 -18.78
N SER A 175 18.14 0.34 -19.15
CA SER A 175 17.04 -0.27 -18.37
C SER A 175 16.93 -1.79 -18.52
N PHE A 176 17.50 -2.37 -19.58
CA PHE A 176 17.41 -3.81 -19.87
C PHE A 176 18.75 -4.55 -19.71
N LYS A 177 19.76 -3.95 -19.05
CA LYS A 177 21.04 -4.62 -18.75
C LYS A 177 20.96 -5.53 -17.51
N VAL A 178 19.86 -6.26 -17.37
CA VAL A 178 19.71 -7.29 -16.35
C VAL A 178 20.11 -8.60 -17.01
N ALA A 179 21.09 -9.29 -16.42
CA ALA A 179 21.61 -10.58 -16.87
C ALA A 179 20.61 -11.72 -16.61
#